data_AF-A0A4Q3BWX3-F1
#
_entry.id   AF-A0A4Q3BWX3-F1
#
_cell.length_a   1.000
_cell.length_b   1.000
_cell.length_c   1.000
_cell.angle_alpha   90.00
_cell.angle_beta   90.00
_cell.angle_gamma   90.00
#
_symmetry.space_group_name_H-M   'P 1'
#
loop_
_entity.id
_entity.type
_entity.pdbx_description
1 polymer ?
#
loop_
_entity_poly.entity_id
_entity_poly.type
_entity_poly.pdbx_seq_one_letter_code
_entity_poly.pdbx_strand_id
1 'polypeptide(L)' 'MIYPREHQDHAAVADHYNELDAIYRSLWGEHVHHGLWTRGDESVEEAVIALSDAVGKRLAFQPG' A
#
# COMPACT_ATOMS: atom_id res chain seq x y z
N MET A 1 15.07 -8.40 -10.47
CA MET A 1 13.62 -8.69 -10.54
C MET A 1 13.33 -9.86 -9.64
N ILE A 2 12.36 -9.74 -8.73
CA ILE A 2 11.89 -10.84 -7.88
C ILE A 2 10.79 -11.54 -8.67
N TYR A 3 10.96 -12.83 -8.94
CA TYR A 3 9.93 -13.66 -9.58
C TYR A 3 9.27 -14.52 -8.50
N PRO A 4 7.92 -14.52 -8.41
CA PRO A 4 7.25 -15.43 -7.51
C PRO A 4 7.55 -16.88 -7.91
N ARG A 5 7.73 -17.75 -6.92
CA ARG A 5 7.94 -19.19 -7.14
C ARG A 5 6.67 -19.90 -7.62
N GLU A 6 5.52 -19.35 -7.26
CA GLU A 6 4.20 -19.89 -7.58
C GLU A 6 3.46 -18.96 -8.52
N HIS A 7 2.67 -19.53 -9.43
CA HIS A 7 1.76 -18.76 -10.28
C HIS A 7 0.76 -17.99 -9.42
N GLN A 8 0.61 -16.70 -9.69
CA GLN A 8 -0.36 -15.86 -9.00
C GLN A 8 -1.55 -15.62 -9.92
N ASP A 9 -2.75 -15.91 -9.44
CA ASP A 9 -3.99 -15.53 -10.11
C ASP A 9 -4.84 -14.61 -9.21
N HIS A 10 -5.87 -14.01 -9.79
CA HIS A 10 -6.72 -13.06 -9.06
C HIS A 10 -7.49 -13.72 -7.91
N ALA A 11 -7.83 -15.02 -8.01
CA ALA A 11 -8.58 -15.72 -6.97
C ALA A 11 -7.70 -15.96 -5.75
N ALA A 12 -6.46 -16.42 -5.95
CA ALA A 12 -5.48 -16.60 -4.89
C ALA A 12 -5.17 -15.29 -4.14
N VAL A 13 -5.09 -14.16 -4.86
CA VAL A 13 -4.93 -12.83 -4.24
C VAL A 13 -6.16 -12.46 -3.41
N ALA A 14 -7.37 -12.67 -3.95
CA ALA A 14 -8.60 -12.36 -3.24
C ALA A 14 -8.75 -13.19 -1.96
N ASP A 15 -8.50 -14.50 -2.03
CA ASP A 15 -8.58 -15.40 -0.88
C ASP A 15 -7.62 -14.98 0.24
N HIS A 16 -6.39 -14.59 -0.11
CA HIS A 16 -5.40 -14.07 0.84
C HIS A 16 -5.92 -12.84 1.60
N TYR A 17 -6.47 -11.84 0.90
CA TYR A 17 -6.99 -10.65 1.56
C TYR A 17 -8.31 -10.91 2.31
N ASN A 18 -9.17 -11.81 1.82
CA ASN A 18 -10.37 -12.23 2.53
C ASN A 18 -10.05 -12.81 3.91
N GLU A 19 -8.96 -13.58 4.02
CA GLU A 19 -8.54 -14.19 5.29
C GLU A 19 -7.81 -13.20 6.21
N LEU A 20 -6.92 -12.36 5.66
CA LEU A 20 -5.94 -11.63 6.47
C LEU A 20 -6.21 -10.12 6.63
N ASP A 21 -7.16 -9.52 5.90
CA ASP A 21 -7.39 -8.06 5.92
C ASP A 21 -7.62 -7.52 7.34
N ALA A 22 -8.42 -8.22 8.16
CA ALA A 22 -8.68 -7.80 9.54
C ALA A 22 -7.39 -7.77 10.39
N ILE A 23 -6.52 -8.76 10.21
CA ILE A 23 -5.23 -8.83 10.91
C ILE A 23 -4.32 -7.69 10.41
N TYR A 24 -4.24 -7.49 9.10
CA TYR A 24 -3.43 -6.42 8.52
C TYR A 24 -3.85 -5.05 9.01
N ARG A 25 -5.16 -4.76 9.03
CA ARG A 25 -5.67 -3.47 9.53
C ARG A 25 -5.40 -3.26 11.01
N SER A 26 -5.48 -4.31 11.82
CA SER A 26 -5.17 -4.20 13.24
C SER A 26 -3.70 -3.87 13.53
N LEU A 27 -2.78 -4.31 12.66
CA LEU A 27 -1.34 -4.14 12.85
C LEU A 27 -0.80 -2.88 12.16
N TRP A 28 -1.28 -2.58 10.95
CA TRP A 28 -0.76 -1.52 10.09
C TRP A 28 -1.72 -0.35 9.87
N GLY A 29 -2.97 -0.46 10.32
CA GLY A 29 -4.00 0.55 10.10
C GLY A 29 -4.61 0.47 8.70
N GLU A 30 -5.09 1.59 8.18
CA GLU A 30 -5.84 1.63 6.91
C GLU A 30 -4.97 1.30 5.68
N HIS A 31 -3.68 1.65 5.75
CA HIS A 31 -2.77 1.62 4.61
C HIS A 31 -1.77 0.47 4.74
N VAL A 32 -1.89 -0.55 3.89
CA VAL A 32 -0.98 -1.71 3.84
C VAL A 32 0.16 -1.47 2.84
N HIS A 33 0.84 -0.34 3.00
CA HIS A 33 2.03 0.06 2.25
C HIS A 33 2.97 0.89 3.13
N HIS A 34 4.24 0.98 2.74
CA HIS A 34 5.21 1.81 3.47
C HIS A 34 4.95 3.30 3.28
N GLY A 35 5.29 4.11 4.28
CA GLY A 35 5.27 5.57 4.14
C GLY A 35 6.46 6.13 3.34
N LEU A 36 6.36 7.40 2.96
CA LEU A 36 7.43 8.21 2.43
C LEU A 36 7.82 9.27 3.46
N TRP A 37 8.97 9.07 4.11
CA TRP A 37 9.56 10.03 5.05
C TRP A 37 10.56 10.93 4.34
N THR A 38 10.43 12.23 4.52
CA THR A 38 11.25 13.25 3.86
C THR A 38 11.94 14.19 4.83
N ARG A 39 11.28 14.49 5.96
CA ARG A 39 11.76 15.38 7.02
C ARG A 39 12.33 14.59 8.21
N GLY A 40 11.82 13.38 8.44
CA GLY A 40 12.22 12.50 9.54
C GLY A 40 11.43 12.70 10.84
N ASP A 41 10.49 13.64 10.86
CA ASP A 41 9.58 13.92 11.98
C ASP A 41 8.10 13.68 11.61
N GLU A 42 7.81 13.07 10.45
CA GLU A 42 6.46 12.71 10.05
C GLU A 42 5.87 11.61 10.95
N SER A 43 4.57 11.72 11.27
CA SER A 43 3.82 10.58 11.80
C SER A 43 3.73 9.46 10.75
N VAL A 44 3.35 8.25 11.19
CA VAL A 44 3.15 7.13 10.26
C VAL A 44 2.05 7.47 9.24
N GLU A 45 0.96 8.07 9.71
CA GLU A 45 -0.18 8.52 8.90
C GLU A 45 0.23 9.58 7.88
N GLU A 46 1.03 10.56 8.29
CA GLU A 46 1.55 11.59 7.38
C GLU A 46 2.41 10.96 6.28
N ALA A 47 3.29 10.02 6.63
CA ALA A 47 4.19 9.39 5.68
C ALA A 47 3.46 8.49 4.66
N VAL A 48 2.45 7.72 5.08
CA VAL A 48 1.67 6.86 4.15
C VAL A 48 0.83 7.67 3.17
N ILE A 49 0.31 8.83 3.60
CA ILE A 49 -0.38 9.78 2.71
C ILE A 49 0.62 10.42 1.74
N ALA A 50 1.78 10.86 2.24
CA ALA A 50 2.81 11.50 1.43
C ALA A 50 3.27 10.61 0.25
N LEU A 51 3.34 9.28 0.44
CA LEU A 51 3.66 8.37 -0.66
C LEU A 51 2.56 8.36 -1.73
N SER A 52 1.30 8.23 -1.34
CA SER A 52 0.15 8.24 -2.27
C SER A 52 0.10 9.54 -3.08
N ASP A 53 0.31 10.68 -2.42
CA ASP A 53 0.36 11.99 -3.06
C ASP A 53 1.52 12.10 -4.06
N ALA A 54 2.70 11.59 -3.71
CA ALA A 54 3.87 11.60 -4.59
C ALA A 54 3.61 10.79 -5.86
N VAL A 55 3.01 9.61 -5.73
CA VAL A 55 2.61 8.76 -6.87
C VAL A 55 1.55 9.48 -7.71
N GLY A 56 0.51 10.04 -7.09
CA GLY A 56 -0.55 10.75 -7.78
C GLY A 56 -0.04 11.95 -8.59
N LYS A 57 0.84 12.76 -8.00
CA LYS A 57 1.53 13.86 -8.69
C LYS A 57 2.37 13.37 -9.87
N ARG A 58 3.08 12.26 -9.72
CA ARG A 58 3.96 11.71 -10.76
C ARG A 58 3.18 11.16 -11.96
N LEU A 59 1.99 10.60 -11.70
CA LEU A 59 1.10 10.07 -12.74
C LEU A 59 0.22 11.16 -13.38
N ALA A 60 0.16 12.35 -12.78
CA ALA A 60 -0.62 13.49 -13.26
C ALA A 60 -2.09 13.14 -13.54
N PHE A 61 -2.72 12.42 -12.60
CA PHE A 61 -4.12 12.02 -12.72
C PHE A 61 -5.02 13.21 -13.08
N GLN A 62 -5.91 12.99 -14.04
CA GLN A 62 -6.96 13.93 -14.42
C GLN A 62 -8.29 13.44 -13.83
N PRO A 63 -9.19 14.36 -13.42
CA PRO A 63 -10.56 13.99 -13.12
C PRO A 63 -11.19 13.25 -14.31
N GLY A 64 -11.90 12.16 -14.01
CA GLY A 64 -12.66 11.38 -15.00
C GLY A 64 -14.03 11.97 -15.30
#